data_AF-A0A847N3C3-F1
#
_entry.id   AF-A0A847N3C3-F1
#
_cell.length_a   1.000
_cell.length_b   1.000
_cell.length_c   1.000
_cell.angle_alpha   90.00
_cell.angle_beta   90.00
_cell.angle_gamma   90.00
#
_symmetry.space_group_name_H-M   'P 1'
#
loop_
_entity.id
_entity.type
_entity.pdbx_description
1 polymer ?
#
loop_
_entity_poly.entity_id
_entity_poly.type
_entity_poly.pdbx_seq_one_letter_code
_entity_poly.pdbx_strand_id
1 'polypeptide(L)'
;MDADEPLLQIIYSNQVFLRAYAYPFQDEVRFTISLENDEYVLASEQLKPVFCPFTGRRNSREVGDMQRLQEGISLKLSKGKELSSCCTLKGSVLSLHLGSSSASWTFAFDPSTGLASSSPSS
;
A
#
# COMPACT_ATOMS: atom_id res chain seq x y z
N MET A 1 -15.67 -0.38 -4.36
CA MET A 1 -14.68 0.22 -3.46
C MET A 1 -14.58 1.65 -3.93
N ASP A 2 -15.00 2.59 -3.09
CA ASP A 2 -14.88 4.01 -3.43
C ASP A 2 -13.38 4.35 -3.43
N ALA A 3 -12.91 5.00 -4.49
CA ALA A 3 -11.50 5.28 -4.69
C ALA A 3 -10.91 6.19 -3.59
N ASP A 4 -11.79 6.82 -2.80
CA ASP A 4 -11.46 7.81 -1.78
C ASP A 4 -11.28 7.21 -0.38
N GLU A 5 -11.62 5.93 -0.18
CA GLU A 5 -11.45 5.27 1.13
C GLU A 5 -10.12 4.51 1.23
N PRO A 6 -9.32 4.75 2.29
CA PRO A 6 -8.09 4.00 2.50
C PRO A 6 -8.38 2.56 2.93
N LEU A 7 -7.60 1.61 2.40
CA LEU A 7 -7.58 0.22 2.88
C LEU A 7 -7.05 0.12 4.31
N LEU A 8 -6.04 0.93 4.61
CA LEU A 8 -5.37 0.97 5.90
C LEU A 8 -5.10 2.41 6.30
N GLN A 9 -5.22 2.68 7.59
CA GLN A 9 -4.90 3.95 8.19
C GLN A 9 -4.24 3.75 9.55
N ILE A 10 -3.15 4.48 9.81
CA ILE A 10 -2.53 4.63 11.13
C ILE A 10 -2.39 6.11 11.44
N ILE A 11 -2.68 6.51 12.68
CA ILE A 11 -2.49 7.89 13.14
C ILE A 11 -0.98 8.15 13.29
N TYR A 12 -0.46 9.13 12.55
CA TYR A 12 0.93 9.55 12.64
C TYR A 12 1.16 10.60 13.73
N SER A 13 0.32 11.63 13.73
CA SER A 13 0.31 12.70 14.74
C SER A 13 -1.06 13.38 14.73
N ASN A 14 -1.24 14.47 15.48
CA ASN A 14 -2.52 15.16 15.54
C ASN A 14 -3.02 15.54 14.13
N GLN A 15 -4.12 14.91 13.70
CA GLN A 15 -4.75 15.04 12.37
C GLN A 15 -3.91 14.59 11.17
N VAL A 16 -2.75 13.96 11.36
CA VAL A 16 -1.94 13.40 10.26
C VAL A 16 -2.00 11.88 10.31
N PHE A 17 -2.21 11.26 9.16
CA PHE A 17 -2.41 9.83 9.00
C PHE A 17 -1.43 9.26 7.97
N LEU A 18 -0.91 8.07 8.25
CA LEU A 18 -0.30 7.21 7.25
C LEU A 18 -1.41 6.33 6.66
N ARG A 19 -1.65 6.42 5.37
CA ARG A 19 -2.74 5.73 4.68
C ARG A 19 -2.21 4.90 3.51
N ALA A 20 -2.90 3.79 3.23
CA ALA A 20 -2.69 2.98 2.06
C ALA A 20 -3.99 2.84 1.28
N TYR A 21 -3.92 3.07 -0.03
CA TYR A 21 -5.04 2.99 -0.94
C TYR A 21 -4.78 1.93 -2.01
N ALA A 22 -5.85 1.33 -2.51
CA ALA A 22 -5.82 0.59 -3.76
C ALA A 22 -7.06 0.92 -4.58
N TYR A 23 -6.85 1.46 -5.77
CA TYR A 23 -7.94 1.94 -6.61
C TYR A 23 -7.67 1.65 -8.08
N PRO A 24 -8.73 1.53 -8.90
CA PRO A 24 -8.59 1.51 -10.35
C PRO A 24 -8.14 2.90 -10.83
N PHE A 25 -7.13 2.92 -11.69
CA PHE A 25 -6.65 4.11 -12.39
C PHE A 25 -6.55 3.77 -13.88
N GLN A 26 -7.43 4.33 -14.70
CA GLN A 26 -7.61 3.92 -16.10
C GLN A 26 -7.92 2.40 -16.17
N ASP A 27 -7.13 1.64 -16.93
CA ASP A 27 -7.31 0.19 -17.12
C ASP A 27 -6.45 -0.67 -16.17
N GLU A 28 -5.84 -0.06 -15.16
CA GLU A 28 -4.95 -0.72 -14.19
C GLU A 28 -5.36 -0.41 -12.74
N VAL A 29 -4.77 -1.15 -11.79
CA VAL A 29 -4.85 -0.88 -10.35
C VAL A 29 -3.56 -0.22 -9.90
N ARG A 30 -3.69 0.78 -9.01
CA ARG A 30 -2.58 1.47 -8.35
C ARG A 30 -2.67 1.35 -6.84
N PHE A 31 -1.52 1.32 -6.19
CA PHE A 31 -1.38 1.53 -4.76
C PHE A 31 -0.83 2.92 -4.50
N THR A 32 -1.39 3.60 -3.51
CA THR A 32 -0.83 4.86 -3.02
C THR A 32 -0.60 4.72 -1.53
N ILE A 33 0.64 4.96 -1.11
CA ILE A 33 1.00 5.09 0.30
C ILE A 33 1.24 6.56 0.56
N SER A 34 0.47 7.18 1.44
CA SER A 34 0.56 8.61 1.70
C SER A 34 0.65 8.91 3.20
N LEU A 35 1.41 9.95 3.52
CA LEU A 35 1.31 10.66 4.76
C LEU A 35 0.56 11.96 4.48
N GLU A 36 -0.58 12.15 5.11
CA GLU A 36 -1.52 13.22 4.76
C GLU A 36 -2.41 13.60 5.94
N ASN A 37 -3.03 14.76 5.85
CA ASN A 37 -4.19 15.12 6.67
C ASN A 37 -5.40 15.37 5.77
N ASP A 38 -6.48 15.90 6.33
CA ASP A 38 -7.72 16.15 5.57
C ASP A 38 -7.60 17.29 4.56
N GLU A 39 -6.51 18.08 4.58
CA GLU A 39 -6.32 19.26 3.73
C GLU A 39 -5.23 19.07 2.65
N TYR A 40 -4.18 18.30 2.94
CA TYR A 40 -3.02 18.17 2.07
C TYR A 40 -2.26 16.85 2.24
N VAL A 41 -1.56 16.45 1.17
CA VAL A 41 -0.63 15.32 1.15
C VAL A 41 0.79 15.83 1.46
N LEU A 42 1.39 15.33 2.54
CA LEU A 42 2.75 15.69 2.98
C LEU A 42 3.82 14.93 2.19
N ALA A 43 3.57 13.65 1.95
CA ALA A 43 4.42 12.77 1.15
C ALA A 43 3.56 11.62 0.62
N SER A 44 3.87 11.15 -0.58
CA SER A 44 3.18 10.00 -1.15
C SER A 44 4.07 9.24 -2.10
N GLU A 45 3.84 7.94 -2.19
CA GLU A 45 4.42 7.07 -3.19
C GLU A 45 3.29 6.36 -3.94
N GLN A 46 3.35 6.35 -5.27
CA GLN A 46 2.43 5.59 -6.11
C GLN A 46 3.14 4.39 -6.71
N LEU A 47 2.51 3.23 -6.62
CA LEU A 47 3.10 1.95 -6.96
C LEU A 47 2.12 1.17 -7.84
N LYS A 48 2.65 0.40 -8.78
CA LYS A 48 1.87 -0.40 -9.71
C LYS A 48 2.12 -1.89 -9.46
N PRO A 49 1.14 -2.64 -8.91
CA PRO A 49 1.31 -4.06 -8.72
C PRO A 49 1.38 -4.80 -10.05
N VAL A 50 2.04 -5.97 -10.07
CA VAL A 50 2.14 -6.84 -11.26
C VAL A 50 0.80 -7.50 -11.57
N PHE A 51 0.06 -7.89 -10.54
CA PHE A 51 -1.27 -8.48 -10.64
C PHE A 51 -2.28 -7.64 -9.85
N CYS A 52 -3.51 -7.60 -10.36
CA CYS A 52 -4.62 -6.96 -9.70
C CYS A 52 -4.94 -7.71 -8.40
N PRO A 53 -4.84 -7.08 -7.23
CA PRO A 53 -5.04 -7.73 -5.92
C PRO A 53 -6.47 -8.22 -5.68
N PHE A 54 -7.42 -7.76 -6.48
CA PHE A 54 -8.84 -8.08 -6.36
C PHE A 54 -9.30 -9.17 -7.32
N THR A 55 -8.63 -9.34 -8.45
CA THR A 55 -9.08 -10.26 -9.53
C THR A 55 -8.03 -11.28 -9.95
N GLY A 56 -6.78 -11.14 -9.50
CA GLY A 56 -5.65 -11.97 -9.93
C GLY A 56 -5.22 -11.75 -11.39
N ARG A 57 -5.89 -10.87 -12.14
CA ARG A 57 -5.54 -10.57 -13.54
C ARG A 57 -4.22 -9.81 -13.59
N ARG A 58 -3.45 -10.02 -14.64
CA ARG A 58 -2.21 -9.28 -14.86
C ARG A 58 -2.51 -7.79 -15.04
N ASN A 59 -1.81 -6.97 -14.25
CA ASN A 59 -1.94 -5.52 -14.21
C ASN A 59 -0.73 -4.83 -14.86
N SER A 60 0.48 -5.34 -14.60
CA SER A 60 1.74 -4.81 -15.14
C SER A 60 2.73 -5.93 -15.47
N ARG A 61 3.76 -5.60 -16.26
CA ARG A 61 4.94 -6.46 -16.48
C ARG A 61 6.16 -6.01 -15.66
N GLU A 62 6.10 -4.81 -15.09
CA GLU A 62 7.18 -4.22 -14.31
C GLU A 62 7.13 -4.74 -12.88
N VAL A 63 8.23 -5.34 -12.41
CA VAL A 63 8.34 -5.93 -11.07
C VAL A 63 8.97 -4.99 -10.04
N GLY A 64 9.49 -3.83 -10.47
CA GLY A 64 10.25 -2.93 -9.60
C GLY A 64 9.45 -2.44 -8.39
N ASP A 65 8.21 -2.00 -8.61
CA ASP A 65 7.34 -1.55 -7.51
C ASP A 65 7.00 -2.67 -6.52
N MET A 66 6.89 -3.91 -7.01
CA MET A 66 6.67 -5.08 -6.16
C MET A 66 7.88 -5.40 -5.30
N GLN A 67 9.10 -5.31 -5.86
CA GLN A 67 10.33 -5.49 -5.11
C GLN A 67 10.45 -4.44 -4.01
N ARG A 68 10.17 -3.17 -4.34
CA ARG A 68 10.17 -2.07 -3.37
C ARG A 68 9.15 -2.28 -2.24
N LEU A 69 7.95 -2.77 -2.56
CA LEU A 69 6.94 -3.13 -1.55
C LEU A 69 7.39 -4.28 -0.65
N GLN A 70 8.08 -5.29 -1.19
CA GLN A 70 8.58 -6.42 -0.42
C GLN A 70 9.75 -6.03 0.50
N GLU A 71 10.63 -5.14 0.03
CA GLU A 71 11.76 -4.60 0.81
C GLU A 71 11.33 -3.57 1.86
N GLY A 72 10.24 -2.85 1.57
CA GLY A 72 9.66 -1.84 2.43
C GLY A 72 9.78 -0.44 1.84
N ILE A 73 8.64 0.23 1.69
CA ILE A 73 8.54 1.59 1.16
C ILE A 73 8.84 2.60 2.25
N SER A 74 9.77 3.50 1.96
CA SER A 74 10.03 4.69 2.78
C SER A 74 9.41 5.94 2.14
N LEU A 75 8.75 6.78 2.94
CA LEU A 75 8.26 8.08 2.48
C LEU A 75 9.27 9.18 2.85
N LYS A 76 9.72 9.93 1.84
CA LYS A 76 10.58 11.10 2.05
C LYS A 76 9.73 12.30 2.46
N LEU A 77 10.00 12.82 3.65
CA LEU A 77 9.34 14.01 4.19
C LEU A 77 10.18 15.26 3.89
N SER A 78 9.56 16.42 4.08
CA SER A 78 10.28 17.69 4.01
C SER A 78 11.42 17.76 5.03
N LYS A 79 12.43 18.60 4.73
CA LYS A 79 13.60 18.84 5.61
C LYS A 79 14.47 17.61 5.88
N GLY A 80 14.50 16.65 4.96
CA GLY A 80 15.39 15.49 5.01
C GLY A 80 14.98 14.43 6.04
N LYS A 81 13.77 14.51 6.60
CA LYS A 81 13.20 13.42 7.41
C LYS A 81 12.68 12.33 6.49
N GLU A 82 12.75 11.09 6.95
CA GLU A 82 12.20 9.94 6.23
C GLU A 82 11.36 9.12 7.20
N LEU A 83 10.21 8.65 6.71
CA LEU A 83 9.45 7.60 7.37
C LEU A 83 9.86 6.26 6.75
N SER A 84 10.85 5.62 7.35
CA SER A 84 11.49 4.43 6.77
C SER A 84 10.64 3.18 6.89
N SER A 85 10.58 2.38 5.81
CA SER A 85 9.86 1.09 5.75
C SER A 85 8.44 1.14 6.34
N CYS A 86 7.72 2.21 6.00
CA CYS A 86 6.38 2.49 6.51
C CYS A 86 5.29 1.61 5.89
N CYS A 87 5.59 0.93 4.78
CA CYS A 87 4.68 0.01 4.15
C CYS A 87 5.43 -1.19 3.57
N THR A 88 4.91 -2.39 3.82
CA THR A 88 5.45 -3.64 3.28
C THR A 88 4.35 -4.50 2.69
N LEU A 89 4.66 -5.30 1.67
CA LEU A 89 3.78 -6.34 1.17
C LEU A 89 4.45 -7.72 1.30
N LYS A 90 3.78 -8.65 1.99
CA LYS A 90 4.21 -10.05 2.12
C LYS A 90 3.11 -10.98 1.64
N GLY A 91 3.33 -11.60 0.46
CA GLY A 91 2.29 -12.37 -0.22
C GLY A 91 1.10 -11.46 -0.54
N SER A 92 -0.10 -11.85 -0.10
CA SER A 92 -1.31 -11.05 -0.24
C SER A 92 -1.55 -10.03 0.88
N VAL A 93 -0.63 -9.89 1.85
CA VAL A 93 -0.82 -9.02 3.02
C VAL A 93 -0.05 -7.72 2.85
N LEU A 94 -0.76 -6.60 2.79
CA LEU A 94 -0.21 -5.25 2.88
C LEU A 94 -0.20 -4.81 4.33
N SER A 95 0.90 -4.25 4.80
CA SER A 95 1.03 -3.74 6.15
C SER A 95 1.55 -2.31 6.14
N LEU A 96 0.98 -1.47 7.00
CA LEU A 96 1.52 -0.17 7.38
C LEU A 96 2.24 -0.30 8.73
N HIS A 97 3.33 0.43 8.89
CA HIS A 97 4.16 0.43 10.11
C HIS A 97 4.47 1.85 10.56
N LEU A 98 4.31 2.09 11.86
CA LEU A 98 4.69 3.33 12.51
C LEU A 98 5.12 3.08 13.95
N GLY A 99 6.44 3.03 14.19
CA GLY A 99 6.97 2.73 15.52
C GLY A 99 6.49 1.35 15.99
N SER A 100 5.73 1.30 17.09
CA SER A 100 5.09 0.07 17.59
C SER A 100 3.69 -0.19 17.03
N SER A 101 3.11 0.75 16.28
CA SER A 101 1.81 0.60 15.65
C SER A 101 1.94 -0.05 14.28
N SER A 102 1.03 -0.98 13.98
CA SER A 102 0.91 -1.56 12.65
C SER A 102 -0.56 -1.84 12.33
N ALA A 103 -0.88 -1.84 11.04
CA ALA A 103 -2.19 -2.20 10.51
C ALA A 103 -1.97 -3.05 9.25
N SER A 104 -2.80 -4.06 9.03
CA SER A 104 -2.64 -4.97 7.89
C SER A 104 -3.96 -5.25 7.17
N TRP A 105 -3.87 -5.38 5.85
CA TRP A 105 -4.97 -5.71 4.97
C TRP A 105 -4.59 -6.92 4.13
N THR A 106 -5.49 -7.89 4.02
CA THR A 106 -5.29 -9.08 3.19
C THR A 106 -6.07 -8.95 1.90
N PHE A 107 -5.36 -8.94 0.77
CA PHE A 107 -5.94 -9.01 -0.55
C PHE A 107 -6.41 -10.42 -0.89
N ALA A 108 -7.41 -10.52 -1.77
CA ALA A 108 -7.90 -11.79 -2.29
C ALA A 108 -6.88 -12.51 -3.18
N PHE A 109 -5.98 -11.76 -3.82
CA PHE A 109 -4.90 -12.29 -4.64
C PHE A 109 -3.59 -11.59 -4.29
N ASP A 110 -2.49 -12.34 -4.36
CA ASP A 110 -1.14 -11.83 -4.19
C ASP A 110 -0.80 -10.86 -5.35
N PRO A 111 -0.52 -9.58 -5.08
CA PRO A 111 -0.20 -8.58 -6.11
C PRO A 111 1.10 -8.87 -6.90
N SER A 112 1.96 -9.76 -6.41
CA SER A 112 3.22 -10.17 -7.05
C SER A 112 3.09 -11.43 -7.91
N THR A 113 2.20 -12.36 -7.54
CA THR A 113 2.06 -13.66 -8.23
C THR A 113 0.71 -13.91 -8.89
N GLY A 114 -0.33 -13.16 -8.50
CA GLY A 114 -1.71 -13.37 -8.95
C GLY A 114 -2.38 -14.60 -8.33
N LEU A 115 -1.72 -15.28 -7.40
CA LEU A 115 -2.28 -16.44 -6.69
C LEU A 115 -3.32 -15.99 -5.67
N ALA A 116 -4.42 -16.72 -5.59
CA ALA A 116 -5.44 -16.46 -4.58
C ALA A 116 -4.82 -16.59 -3.18
N SER A 117 -5.18 -15.69 -2.28
CA SER A 117 -4.80 -15.80 -0.88
C SER A 117 -5.40 -17.09 -0.34
N SER A 118 -4.55 -18.03 0.07
CA SER A 118 -4.98 -19.12 0.92
C SER A 118 -5.42 -18.53 2.24
N SER A 119 -6.71 -18.27 2.42
CA SER A 119 -7.26 -18.03 3.74
C SER A 119 -6.82 -19.21 4.62
N PRO A 120 -6.28 -19.00 5.84
CA PRO A 120 -6.33 -20.07 6.81
C PRO A 120 -7.82 -20.34 7.02
N SER A 121 -8.27 -21.51 6.57
CA SER A 121 -9.56 -22.07 6.97
C SER A 121 -9.61 -21.99 8.50
N SER A 122 -10.57 -21.22 9.02
CA SER A 122 -10.87 -21.14 10.46
C SER A 122 -11.22 -22.51 11.03
#